data_AF-A0A1X9YK46-F1
#
_entry.id   AF-A0A1X9YK46-F1
#
_cell.length_a   1.000
_cell.length_b   1.000
_cell.length_c   1.000
_cell.angle_alpha   90.00
_cell.angle_beta   90.00
_cell.angle_gamma   90.00
#
_symmetry.space_group_name_H-M   'P 1'
#
loop_
_entity.id
_entity.type
_entity.pdbx_description
1 polymer ?
#
loop_
_entity_poly.entity_id
_entity_poly.type
_entity_poly.pdbx_seq_one_letter_code
_entity_poly.pdbx_strand_id
1 'polypeptide(L)' 'MSTNAVRIAPRRNFIQPLPGDGWESIAARELSGTPVEDAVNMLKSWNLYVAFRPVGAITPTDIIFVEPPRAAG' A
#
# COMPACT_ATOMS: atom_id res chain seq x y z
N MET A 1 -13.27 19.61 -34.37
CA MET A 1 -13.21 19.70 -32.89
C MET A 1 -12.09 18.77 -32.45
N SER A 2 -10.96 19.32 -31.98
CA SER A 2 -9.83 18.50 -31.54
C SER A 2 -9.97 18.19 -30.05
N THR A 3 -10.12 16.92 -29.70
CA THR A 3 -10.19 16.47 -28.30
C THR A 3 -8.80 16.60 -27.68
N ASN A 4 -8.66 17.51 -26.72
CA ASN A 4 -7.42 17.65 -25.96
C ASN A 4 -7.37 16.50 -24.93
N ALA A 5 -6.47 15.54 -25.13
CA ALA A 5 -6.36 14.38 -24.26
C ALA A 5 -5.63 14.75 -22.97
N VAL A 6 -6.34 14.69 -21.83
CA VAL A 6 -5.73 14.85 -20.51
C VAL A 6 -4.89 13.60 -20.19
N ARG A 7 -3.59 13.79 -19.92
CA ARG A 7 -2.70 12.73 -19.43
C ARG A 7 -2.51 12.88 -17.93
N ILE A 8 -3.02 11.92 -17.15
CA ILE A 8 -2.82 11.85 -15.70
C ILE A 8 -1.62 10.94 -15.42
N ALA A 9 -0.66 11.43 -14.64
CA ALA A 9 0.48 10.63 -14.24
C ALA A 9 0.03 9.44 -13.36
N PRO A 10 0.55 8.22 -13.57
CA PRO A 10 0.18 7.06 -12.78
C PRO A 10 0.56 7.24 -11.32
N ARG A 11 -0.36 6.90 -10.40
CA ARG A 11 -0.14 6.93 -8.94
C ARG A 11 0.19 5.54 -8.43
N ARG A 12 0.80 5.44 -7.25
CA ARG A 12 0.97 4.14 -6.57
C ARG A 12 -0.39 3.61 -6.16
N ASN A 13 -0.61 2.32 -6.32
CA ASN A 13 -1.78 1.69 -5.78
C ASN A 13 -1.73 1.69 -4.24
N PHE A 14 -2.88 1.93 -3.64
CA PHE A 14 -3.08 1.93 -2.20
C PHE A 14 -4.47 1.40 -1.86
N ILE A 15 -4.63 0.95 -0.63
CA ILE A 15 -5.89 0.45 -0.08
C ILE A 15 -6.18 1.14 1.25
N GLN A 16 -7.46 1.14 1.63
CA GLN A 16 -7.88 1.36 3.00
C GLN A 16 -8.04 -0.01 3.69
N PRO A 17 -7.44 -0.22 4.87
CA PRO A 17 -7.59 -1.47 5.60
C PRO A 17 -9.05 -1.73 5.99
N LEU A 18 -9.41 -3.00 6.08
CA LEU A 18 -10.67 -3.43 6.67
C LEU A 18 -10.58 -3.41 8.20
N PRO A 19 -11.71 -3.36 8.92
CA PRO A 19 -11.72 -3.53 10.36
C PRO A 19 -11.05 -4.85 10.77
N GLY A 20 -10.04 -4.78 11.63
CA GLY A 20 -9.29 -5.94 12.11
C GLY A 20 -8.15 -6.42 11.20
N ASP A 21 -7.87 -5.73 10.10
CA ASP A 21 -6.72 -6.05 9.27
C ASP A 21 -5.39 -5.89 10.04
N GLY A 22 -4.50 -6.85 9.80
CA GLY A 22 -3.08 -6.79 10.16
C GLY A 22 -2.21 -6.80 8.91
N TRP A 23 -0.89 -6.78 9.10
CA TRP A 23 0.05 -6.84 7.97
C TRP A 23 -0.12 -8.13 7.18
N GLU A 24 -0.32 -9.25 7.84
CA GLU A 24 -0.43 -10.59 7.27
C GLU A 24 -1.71 -10.75 6.44
N SER A 25 -2.85 -10.24 6.93
CA SER A 25 -4.12 -10.32 6.19
C SER A 25 -4.10 -9.43 4.95
N ILE A 26 -3.47 -8.26 5.03
CA ILE A 26 -3.26 -7.37 3.87
C ILE A 26 -2.29 -8.01 2.89
N ALA A 27 -1.17 -8.57 3.35
CA ALA A 27 -0.19 -9.26 2.51
C ALA A 27 -0.82 -10.41 1.71
N ALA A 28 -1.58 -11.28 2.37
CA ALA A 28 -2.23 -12.40 1.71
C ALA A 28 -3.26 -11.98 0.65
N ARG A 29 -3.93 -10.84 0.86
CA ARG A 29 -4.99 -10.33 -0.03
C ARG A 29 -4.43 -9.55 -1.22
N GLU A 30 -3.50 -8.63 -0.96
CA GLU A 30 -3.02 -7.65 -1.95
C GLU A 30 -1.75 -8.11 -2.67
N LEU A 31 -0.95 -8.99 -2.04
CA LEU A 31 0.32 -9.51 -2.56
C LEU A 31 0.32 -11.05 -2.60
N SER A 32 -0.80 -11.66 -3.00
CA SER A 32 -1.01 -13.12 -2.98
C SER A 32 0.00 -13.95 -3.80
N GLY A 33 0.72 -13.31 -4.73
CA GLY A 33 1.80 -13.94 -5.50
C GLY A 33 3.17 -13.92 -4.82
N THR A 34 3.29 -13.35 -3.62
CA THR A 34 4.54 -13.21 -2.87
C THR A 34 4.44 -13.99 -1.56
N PRO A 35 5.51 -14.67 -1.09
CA PRO A 35 5.52 -15.30 0.23
C PRO A 35 5.13 -14.29 1.31
N VAL A 36 4.26 -14.71 2.26
CA VAL A 36 3.63 -13.79 3.22
C VAL A 36 4.65 -12.98 4.02
N GLU A 37 5.75 -13.60 4.44
CA GLU A 37 6.81 -12.92 5.20
C GLU A 37 7.48 -11.80 4.38
N ASP A 38 7.83 -12.09 3.12
CA ASP A 38 8.41 -11.12 2.19
C ASP A 38 7.42 -9.99 1.89
N ALA A 39 6.15 -10.33 1.66
CA ALA A 39 5.08 -9.38 1.42
C ALA A 39 4.85 -8.44 2.61
N VAL A 40 4.89 -8.96 3.85
CA VAL A 40 4.82 -8.15 5.07
C VAL A 40 6.01 -7.18 5.15
N ASN A 41 7.22 -7.65 4.85
CA ASN A 41 8.41 -6.81 4.84
C ASN A 41 8.32 -5.70 3.78
N MET A 42 7.83 -6.03 2.58
CA MET A 42 7.56 -5.07 1.51
C MET A 42 6.55 -4.02 1.97
N LEU A 43 5.38 -4.43 2.48
CA LEU A 43 4.35 -3.51 2.97
C LEU A 43 4.89 -2.58 4.07
N LYS A 44 5.63 -3.10 5.06
CA LYS A 44 6.22 -2.26 6.10
C LYS A 44 7.23 -1.25 5.54
N SER A 45 8.09 -1.68 4.61
CA SER A 45 9.09 -0.81 3.97
C SER A 45 8.45 0.32 3.15
N TRP A 46 7.25 0.09 2.61
CA TRP A 46 6.50 1.05 1.80
C TRP A 46 5.62 1.99 2.62
N ASN A 47 5.35 1.63 3.88
CA ASN A 47 4.43 2.29 4.80
C ASN A 47 5.11 2.59 6.15
N LEU A 48 6.33 3.14 6.11
CA LEU A 48 7.19 3.33 7.29
C LEU A 48 6.47 4.01 8.47
N TYR A 49 5.65 5.04 8.21
CA TYR A 49 4.91 5.70 9.28
C TYR A 49 3.97 4.73 10.02
N VAL A 50 3.16 3.95 9.28
CA VAL A 50 2.24 2.98 9.89
C VAL A 50 3.01 1.85 10.56
N ALA A 51 4.13 1.42 9.98
CA ALA A 51 4.97 0.35 10.54
C ALA A 51 5.65 0.73 11.87
N PHE A 52 6.00 2.01 12.06
CA PHE A 52 6.79 2.47 13.20
C PHE A 52 6.06 3.45 14.12
N ARG A 53 4.79 3.76 13.88
CA ARG A 53 4.03 4.62 14.79
C ARG A 53 3.87 3.97 16.17
N PRO A 54 3.74 4.76 17.25
CA PRO A 54 3.64 4.22 18.61
C PRO A 54 2.44 3.28 18.83
N VAL A 55 1.34 3.52 18.13
CA VAL A 55 0.15 2.67 18.16
C VAL A 55 0.26 1.65 17.03
N GLY A 56 0.82 0.47 17.33
CA GLY A 56 1.15 -0.57 16.34
C GLY A 56 -0.04 -1.26 15.65
N ALA A 57 -1.28 -0.83 15.88
CA ALA A 57 -2.47 -1.39 15.26
C ALA A 57 -2.81 -0.63 13.98
N ILE A 58 -2.99 -1.33 12.86
CA ILE A 58 -3.53 -0.77 11.60
C ILE A 58 -5.01 -0.44 11.78
N THR A 59 -5.48 0.69 11.27
CA THR A 59 -6.87 1.12 11.37
C THR A 59 -7.50 1.33 10.00
N PRO A 60 -8.84 1.28 9.89
CA PRO A 60 -9.53 1.56 8.62
C PRO A 60 -9.34 2.97 8.07
N THR A 61 -8.82 3.90 8.87
CA THR A 61 -8.53 5.28 8.45
C THR A 61 -7.15 5.42 7.82
N ASP A 62 -6.31 4.38 7.88
CA ASP A 62 -5.00 4.39 7.26
C ASP A 62 -5.09 4.28 5.74
N ILE A 63 -4.01 4.73 5.10
CA ILE A 63 -3.71 4.47 3.70
C ILE A 63 -2.50 3.55 3.66
N ILE A 64 -2.65 2.38 3.06
CA ILE A 64 -1.58 1.40 2.90
C ILE A 64 -1.23 1.30 1.42
N PHE A 65 -0.01 1.70 1.08
CA PHE A 65 0.54 1.49 -0.25
C PHE A 65 0.85 -0.01 -0.46
N VAL A 66 0.38 -0.55 -1.58
CA VAL A 66 0.58 -1.96 -1.97
C VAL A 66 1.53 -2.10 -3.16
N GLU A 67 2.23 -1.02 -3.49
CA GLU A 67 3.25 -0.94 -4.53
C GLU A 67 4.47 -0.19 -4.00
N PRO A 68 5.68 -0.45 -4.53
CA PRO A 68 6.89 0.24 -4.12
C PRO A 68 6.84 1.75 -4.42
N PRO A 69 7.61 2.58 -3.69
CA PRO A 69 7.83 3.97 -4.07
C PRO A 69 8.28 4.07 -5.53
N ARG A 70 7.66 4.97 -6.28
CA ARG A 70 8.12 5.28 -7.64
C ARG A 70 9.42 6.06 -7.49
N ALA A 71 10.43 5.71 -8.29
CA ALA A 71 11.64 6.52 -8.39
C ALA A 71 11.26 7.96 -8.75
N ALA A 72 12.02 8.93 -8.24
CA ALA A 72 11.92 10.30 -8.72
C ALA A 72 12.34 10.29 -10.19
N GLY A 73 11.36 10.34 -11.09
CA GLY A 73 11.57 10.49 -12.53
C GLY A 73 11.81 11.95 -12.90
#